data_AF-A0A6P0TJ39-F1
#
_entry.id   AF-A0A6P0TJ39-F1
#
_cell.length_a   1.000
_cell.length_b   1.000
_cell.length_c   1.000
_cell.angle_alpha   90.00
_cell.angle_beta   90.00
_cell.angle_gamma   90.00
#
_symmetry.space_group_name_H-M   'P 1'
#
loop_
_entity.id
_entity.type
_entity.pdbx_description
1 polymer ?
#
loop_
_entity_poly.entity_id
_entity_poly.type
_entity_poly.pdbx_seq_one_letter_code
_entity_poly.pdbx_strand_id
1 'polypeptide(L)'
;IFVSSDEGVGSMKKYMRDSEMPWPALRYNKARHNIVRKMSGSGIPCLVVTDRWGNILQHSYQGEEYLGPERAKDVLAAFLKTGRLVEQRLAAN
;
A
#
# COMPACT_ATOMS: atom_id res chain seq x y z
N ILE A 1 -4.68 -0.67 -1.28
CA ILE A 1 -5.81 -0.17 -0.47
C ILE A 1 -5.35 1.09 0.24
N PHE A 2 -6.11 2.19 0.15
CA PHE A 2 -5.80 3.41 0.90
C PHE A 2 -6.34 3.33 2.32
N VAL A 3 -5.52 3.72 3.30
CA VAL A 3 -5.92 3.83 4.70
C VAL A 3 -5.56 5.22 5.18
N SER A 4 -6.59 6.01 5.49
CA SER A 4 -6.43 7.42 5.84
C SER A 4 -5.82 7.59 7.24
N SER A 5 -4.91 8.57 7.33
CA SER A 5 -4.38 9.12 8.58
C SER A 5 -5.01 10.47 8.94
N ASP A 6 -6.02 10.91 8.19
CA ASP A 6 -6.62 12.24 8.33
C ASP A 6 -7.44 12.39 9.62
N GLU A 7 -7.75 13.63 9.96
CA GLU A 7 -8.56 13.97 11.13
C GLU A 7 -10.05 13.64 10.96
N GLY A 8 -10.50 13.38 9.73
CA GLY A 8 -11.90 13.08 9.45
C GLY A 8 -12.20 12.61 8.03
N VAL A 9 -13.43 12.11 7.85
CA VAL A 9 -13.97 11.65 6.56
C VAL A 9 -13.89 12.72 5.48
N GLY A 10 -14.17 13.98 5.83
CA GLY A 10 -14.14 15.10 4.90
C GLY A 10 -12.75 15.33 4.30
N SER A 11 -11.74 15.41 5.16
CA SER A 11 -10.33 15.56 4.77
C SER A 11 -9.84 14.37 3.95
N MET A 12 -10.18 13.14 4.37
CA MET A 12 -9.90 11.91 3.60
C MET A 12 -10.47 11.99 2.18
N LYS A 13 -11.75 12.32 2.03
CA LYS A 13 -12.41 12.43 0.71
C LYS A 13 -11.81 13.53 -0.15
N LYS A 14 -11.48 14.68 0.46
CA LYS A 14 -10.81 15.78 -0.21
C LYS A 14 -9.45 15.33 -0.76
N TYR A 15 -8.62 14.70 0.08
CA TYR A 15 -7.31 14.19 -0.31
C TYR A 15 -7.41 13.20 -1.47
N MET A 16 -8.28 12.18 -1.36
CA MET A 16 -8.45 11.17 -2.41
C MET A 16 -8.84 11.77 -3.76
N ARG A 17 -9.71 12.79 -3.76
CA ARG A 17 -10.13 13.48 -4.99
C ARG A 17 -9.00 14.35 -5.55
N ASP A 18 -8.40 15.19 -4.71
CA ASP A 18 -7.43 16.20 -5.15
C ASP A 18 -6.08 15.59 -5.53
N SER A 19 -5.73 14.41 -4.98
CA SER A 19 -4.51 13.67 -5.33
C SER A 19 -4.70 12.65 -6.45
N GLU A 20 -5.88 12.62 -7.08
CA GLU A 20 -6.20 11.68 -8.18
C GLU A 20 -5.92 10.22 -7.79
N MET A 21 -6.32 9.83 -6.58
CA MET A 21 -6.09 8.49 -6.03
C MET A 21 -7.40 7.69 -6.03
N PRO A 22 -7.85 7.10 -7.16
CA PRO A 22 -9.09 6.33 -7.25
C PRO A 22 -8.95 4.93 -6.63
N TRP A 23 -8.03 4.76 -5.67
CA TRP A 23 -7.76 3.47 -5.07
C TRP A 23 -8.91 3.07 -4.15
N PRO A 24 -9.22 1.76 -4.06
CA PRO A 24 -10.09 1.27 -3.01
C PRO A 24 -9.55 1.67 -1.64
N ALA A 25 -10.41 2.24 -0.80
CA ALA A 25 -10.05 2.74 0.52
C ALA A 25 -10.85 2.06 1.62
N LEU A 26 -10.24 1.89 2.79
CA LEU A 26 -10.99 1.50 3.98
C LEU A 26 -11.88 2.66 4.44
N ARG A 27 -13.06 2.35 4.98
CA ARG A 27 -13.91 3.36 5.61
C ARG A 27 -13.12 4.08 6.71
N TYR A 28 -13.27 5.40 6.76
CA TYR A 28 -12.61 6.21 7.78
C TYR A 28 -12.89 5.68 9.18
N ASN A 29 -11.83 5.44 9.95
CA ASN A 29 -11.90 5.00 11.32
C ASN A 29 -10.67 5.50 12.09
N LYS A 30 -10.88 6.43 13.02
CA LYS A 30 -9.81 7.01 13.84
C LYS A 30 -9.08 5.97 14.70
N ALA A 31 -9.79 4.94 15.17
CA ALA A 31 -9.18 3.87 15.93
C ALA A 31 -8.24 3.00 15.08
N ARG A 32 -8.42 2.97 13.75
CA ARG A 32 -7.80 2.03 12.80
C ARG A 32 -8.06 0.55 13.15
N HIS A 33 -8.16 -0.29 12.13
CA HIS A 33 -8.24 -1.74 12.35
C HIS A 33 -6.93 -2.27 12.93
N ASN A 34 -7.01 -3.29 13.79
CA ASN A 34 -5.84 -3.89 14.46
C ASN A 34 -4.77 -4.36 13.45
N ILE A 35 -5.18 -4.95 12.34
CA ILE A 35 -4.30 -5.44 11.28
C ILE A 35 -3.54 -4.30 10.61
N VAL A 36 -4.22 -3.17 10.36
CA VAL A 36 -3.59 -1.97 9.79
C VAL A 36 -2.55 -1.42 10.75
N ARG A 37 -2.86 -1.35 12.05
CA ARG A 37 -1.89 -0.88 13.07
C ARG A 37 -0.63 -1.74 13.07
N LYS A 38 -0.76 -3.07 13.00
CA LYS A 38 0.38 -4.00 12.95
C LYS A 38 1.24 -3.83 11.69
N MET A 39 0.64 -3.38 10.60
CA MET A 39 1.32 -3.15 9.32
C MET A 39 1.77 -1.70 9.12
N SER A 40 1.45 -0.76 10.02
CA SER A 40 1.78 0.64 9.83
C SER A 40 3.16 0.95 10.39
N GLY A 41 3.91 1.81 9.68
CA GLY A 41 5.09 2.48 10.23
C GLY A 41 4.72 3.54 11.28
N SER A 42 5.74 4.22 11.80
CA SER A 42 5.61 5.25 12.83
C SER A 42 4.93 6.54 12.34
N GLY A 43 4.85 6.76 11.03
CA GLY A 43 4.29 7.97 10.46
C GLY A 43 3.79 7.82 9.02
N ILE A 44 3.44 8.96 8.44
CA ILE A 44 3.13 9.10 7.01
C ILE A 44 4.27 9.86 6.30
N PRO A 45 4.51 9.60 5.00
CA PRO A 45 3.85 8.59 4.17
C PRO A 45 4.33 7.15 4.46
N CYS A 46 3.40 6.17 4.42
CA CYS A 46 3.69 4.76 4.66
C CYS A 46 3.10 3.89 3.54
N LEU A 47 3.95 3.07 2.90
CA LEU A 47 3.55 2.15 1.83
C LEU A 47 4.02 0.73 2.16
N VAL A 48 3.11 -0.23 2.03
CA VAL A 48 3.35 -1.65 2.33
C VAL A 48 2.85 -2.48 1.17
N VAL A 49 3.68 -3.44 0.74
CA VAL A 49 3.32 -4.46 -0.24
C VAL A 49 3.10 -5.76 0.52
N THR A 50 1.96 -6.40 0.30
CA THR A 50 1.63 -7.70 0.87
C THR A 50 1.35 -8.73 -0.21
N ASP A 51 1.46 -10.01 0.15
CA ASP A 51 0.90 -11.08 -0.66
C ASP A 51 -0.62 -11.24 -0.42
N ARG A 52 -1.21 -12.26 -1.06
CA ARG A 52 -2.64 -12.61 -0.95
C ARG A 52 -3.07 -13.11 0.44
N TRP A 53 -2.12 -13.51 1.29
CA TRP A 53 -2.36 -14.01 2.64
C TRP A 53 -2.13 -12.93 3.70
N GLY A 54 -1.65 -11.75 3.28
CA GLY A 54 -1.37 -10.62 4.16
C GLY A 54 0.04 -10.63 4.74
N ASN A 55 0.97 -11.47 4.25
CA ASN A 55 2.37 -11.35 4.64
C ASN A 55 2.99 -10.12 3.99
N ILE A 56 3.81 -9.39 4.73
CA ILE A 56 4.51 -8.21 4.23
C ILE A 56 5.68 -8.65 3.36
N LEU A 57 5.65 -8.28 2.09
CA LEU A 57 6.73 -8.50 1.13
C LEU A 57 7.72 -7.33 1.14
N GLN A 58 7.22 -6.11 1.34
CA GLN A 58 8.06 -4.93 1.44
C GLN A 58 7.35 -3.78 2.20
N HIS A 59 8.14 -2.95 2.87
CA HIS A 59 7.65 -1.81 3.63
C HIS A 59 8.52 -0.57 3.39
N SER A 60 7.90 0.62 3.39
CA SER A 60 8.62 1.91 3.31
C SER A 60 9.37 2.29 4.59
N TYR A 61 9.33 1.45 5.61
CA TYR A 61 9.98 1.64 6.91
C TYR A 61 10.77 0.36 7.24
N GLN A 62 11.87 0.53 7.96
CA GLN A 62 12.60 -0.56 8.59
C GLN A 62 12.73 -0.24 10.08
N GLY A 63 11.88 -0.85 10.90
CA GLY A 63 11.69 -0.40 12.28
C GLY A 63 11.14 1.02 12.31
N GLU A 64 11.88 1.94 12.93
CA GLU A 64 11.51 3.36 13.01
C GLU A 64 12.04 4.19 11.84
N GLU A 65 13.01 3.67 11.09
CA GLU A 65 13.65 4.38 9.99
C GLU A 65 12.74 4.42 8.76
N TYR A 66 12.51 5.62 8.22
CA TYR A 66 11.78 5.81 6.99
C TYR A 66 12.70 5.73 5.78
N LEU A 67 12.48 4.73 4.93
CA LEU A 67 13.33 4.43 3.76
C LEU A 67 12.71 4.85 2.42
N GLY A 68 11.56 5.53 2.45
CA GLY A 68 10.89 6.00 1.26
C GLY A 68 9.94 4.98 0.62
N PRO A 69 9.02 5.43 -0.25
CA PRO A 69 8.06 4.55 -0.91
C PRO A 69 8.68 3.77 -2.08
N GLU A 70 9.83 4.21 -2.59
CA GLU A 70 10.49 3.60 -3.74
C GLU A 70 10.83 2.13 -3.51
N ARG A 71 11.29 1.77 -2.30
CA ARG A 71 11.56 0.36 -1.95
C ARG A 71 10.34 -0.55 -2.20
N ALA A 72 9.17 -0.08 -1.79
CA ALA A 72 7.91 -0.80 -1.97
C ALA A 72 7.47 -0.81 -3.45
N LYS A 73 7.61 0.32 -4.15
CA LYS A 73 7.27 0.44 -5.57
C LYS A 73 8.13 -0.46 -6.45
N ASP A 74 9.44 -0.53 -6.20
CA ASP A 74 10.38 -1.34 -6.97
C ASP A 74 10.05 -2.83 -6.87
N VAL A 75 9.78 -3.32 -5.65
CA VAL A 75 9.36 -4.71 -5.42
C VAL A 75 8.04 -5.01 -6.12
N LEU A 76 7.05 -4.12 -6.00
CA LEU A 76 5.77 -4.28 -6.69
C LEU A 76 5.95 -4.30 -8.22
N ALA A 77 6.75 -3.38 -8.77
CA ALA A 77 7.02 -3.32 -10.21
C ALA A 77 7.69 -4.60 -10.71
N ALA A 78 8.63 -5.16 -9.94
CA ALA A 78 9.27 -6.43 -10.25
C ALA A 78 8.26 -7.59 -10.28
N PHE A 79 7.36 -7.68 -9.29
CA PHE A 79 6.31 -8.71 -9.27
C PHE A 79 5.37 -8.59 -10.47
N LEU A 80 4.91 -7.38 -10.80
CA LEU A 80 4.02 -7.14 -11.94
C LEU A 80 4.69 -7.44 -13.28
N LYS A 81 6.00 -7.18 -13.41
CA LYS A 81 6.77 -7.56 -14.59
C LYS A 81 6.88 -9.07 -14.71
N THR A 82 7.26 -9.75 -13.64
CA THR A 82 7.42 -11.21 -13.62
C THR A 82 6.09 -11.93 -13.89
N GLY A 83 4.99 -11.48 -13.28
CA GLY A 83 3.66 -12.06 -13.51
C GLY A 83 3.26 -12.03 -14.99
N ARG A 84 3.43 -10.89 -15.65
CA ARG A 84 3.14 -10.75 -17.09
C ARG A 84 4.01 -11.66 -17.96
N LEU A 85 5.28 -11.83 -17.63
CA LEU A 85 6.17 -12.73 -18.37
C LEU A 85 5.74 -14.20 -18.23
N VAL A 86 5.26 -14.61 -17.05
CA VAL A 86 4.74 -15.97 -16.83
C VAL A 86 3.46 -16.18 -17.65
N GLU A 87 2.52 -15.24 -17.60
CA GLU A 87 1.27 -15.31 -18.38
C GLU A 87 1.54 -15.41 -19.89
N GLN A 88 2.46 -14.59 -20.42
CA GLN A 88 2.86 -14.64 -21.83
C GLN A 88 3.47 -15.98 -22.24
N ARG A 89 4.32 -16.57 -21.38
CA ARG A 89 4.92 -17.89 -21.64
C ARG A 89 3.88 -19.01 -21.61
N LEU A 90 2.91 -18.93 -20.71
CA LEU A 90 1.82 -19.91 -20.64
C LEU A 90 0.88 -19.80 -21.85
N ALA A 91 0.67 -18.60 -22.39
CA ALA A 91 -0.17 -18.39 -23.58
C ALA A 91 0.53 -18.78 -24.90
N ALA A 92 1.85 -18.94 -24.90
CA ALA A 92 2.66 -19.27 -26.09
C ALA A 92 2.94 -20.77 -26.25
N ASN A 93 2.51 -21.60 -25.29
CA ASN A 93 2.59 -23.07 -25.31
C ASN A 93 1.18 -23.67 -25.40
#